data_AF-A0A948U294-F1
#
_entry.id   AF-A0A948U294-F1
#
_cell.length_a   1.000
_cell.length_b   1.000
_cell.length_c   1.000
_cell.angle_alpha   90.00
_cell.angle_beta   90.00
_cell.angle_gamma   90.00
#
_symmetry.space_group_name_H-M   'P 1'
#
loop_
_entity.id
_entity.type
_entity.pdbx_description
1 polymer ?
#
loop_
_entity_poly.entity_id
_entity_poly.type
_entity_poly.pdbx_seq_one_letter_code
_entity_poly.pdbx_strand_id
1 'polypeptide(L)'
;MNTDKPACAWQCDECLTVHDDEDEAYECCRPQVIEGHLCPICDGFHQLKQDAIDCCDFNPDDFPPRPHAFELEAAGQERLFP
;
A
#
# COMPACT_ATOMS: atom_id res chain seq x y z
N MET A 1 8.75 0.93 -10.03
CA MET A 1 7.91 -0.06 -9.34
C MET A 1 6.67 0.68 -8.83
N ASN A 2 5.45 0.22 -9.12
CA ASN A 2 4.22 0.87 -8.66
C ASN A 2 3.86 0.30 -7.29
N THR A 3 4.31 0.94 -6.22
CA THR A 3 3.94 0.60 -4.84
C THR A 3 2.74 1.45 -4.42
N ASP A 4 1.59 1.20 -5.05
CA ASP A 4 0.31 1.84 -4.71
C ASP A 4 -0.37 1.16 -3.50
N LYS A 5 0.37 0.46 -2.65
CA LYS A 5 -0.20 -0.22 -1.49
C LYS A 5 0.72 -0.05 -0.31
N PRO A 6 0.16 0.18 0.90
CA PRO A 6 0.95 0.12 2.12
C PRO A 6 1.59 -1.27 2.22
N ALA A 7 2.91 -1.30 2.34
CA ALA A 7 3.67 -2.54 2.49
C ALA A 7 3.44 -3.11 3.89
N CYS A 8 3.36 -4.43 4.01
CA CYS A 8 3.38 -5.10 5.31
C CYS A 8 4.76 -4.85 5.96
N ALA A 9 4.76 -4.60 7.26
CA ALA A 9 5.98 -4.40 8.03
C ALA A 9 5.80 -4.92 9.45
N TRP A 10 6.92 -5.24 10.09
CA TRP A 10 6.97 -5.82 11.43
C TRP A 10 7.80 -4.92 12.33
N GLN A 11 7.17 -4.39 13.37
CA GLN A 11 7.84 -3.59 14.37
C GLN A 11 8.24 -4.46 15.56
N CYS A 12 9.48 -4.36 16.00
CA CYS A 12 9.91 -4.98 17.24
C CYS A 12 9.29 -4.24 18.45
N ASP A 13 8.66 -4.96 19.36
CA ASP A 13 8.06 -4.37 20.58
C ASP A 13 9.11 -3.79 21.55
N GLU A 14 10.34 -4.33 21.55
CA GLU A 14 11.38 -3.90 22.48
C GLU A 14 12.11 -2.63 22.01
N CYS A 15 12.62 -2.64 20.78
CA CYS A 15 13.44 -1.55 20.24
C CYS A 15 12.68 -0.62 19.30
N LEU A 16 11.41 -0.93 18.98
CA LEU A 16 10.54 -0.20 18.06
C LEU A 16 11.11 -0.07 16.63
N THR A 17 12.14 -0.87 16.30
CA THR A 17 12.70 -0.95 14.96
C THR A 17 11.70 -1.64 14.03
N VAL A 18 11.46 -1.03 12.88
CA VAL A 18 10.58 -1.55 11.85
C VAL A 18 11.42 -2.29 10.82
N HIS A 19 11.02 -3.51 10.51
CA HIS A 19 11.61 -4.33 9.45
C HIS A 19 10.55 -4.65 8.40
N ASP A 20 10.99 -4.84 7.16
CA ASP A 20 10.14 -5.29 6.05
C ASP A 20 10.00 -6.82 5.96
N ASP A 21 10.71 -7.55 6.82
CA ASP A 21 10.64 -9.00 6.95
C ASP A 21 10.29 -9.42 8.40
N GLU A 22 9.35 -10.34 8.53
CA GLU A 22 8.90 -10.87 9.83
C GLU A 22 10.04 -11.54 10.60
N ASP A 23 10.79 -12.42 9.94
CA ASP A 23 11.89 -13.16 10.53
C ASP A 23 12.97 -12.20 11.05
N GLU A 24 13.31 -11.15 10.29
CA GLU A 24 14.30 -10.15 10.74
C GLU A 24 13.82 -9.38 11.96
N ALA A 25 12.55 -8.93 11.98
CA ALA A 25 11.98 -8.29 13.17
C ALA A 25 11.97 -9.24 14.38
N TYR A 26 11.70 -10.52 14.14
CA TYR A 26 11.64 -11.53 15.19
C TYR A 26 13.02 -11.83 15.76
N GLU A 27 14.03 -11.93 14.90
CA GLU A 27 15.43 -12.13 15.28
C GLU A 27 16.08 -10.90 15.93
N CYS A 28 15.55 -9.69 15.67
CA CYS A 28 16.09 -8.43 16.17
C CYS A 28 16.25 -8.41 17.70
N CYS A 29 15.15 -8.65 18.43
CA CYS A 29 15.19 -8.66 19.91
C CYS A 29 14.58 -9.90 20.57
N ARG A 30 13.77 -10.74 19.87
CA ARG A 30 12.97 -11.87 20.41
C ARG A 30 12.34 -11.57 21.79
N PRO A 31 11.02 -11.34 21.89
CA PRO A 31 10.10 -12.46 21.68
C PRO A 31 8.79 -12.13 20.93
N GLN A 32 8.54 -10.86 20.64
CA GLN A 32 7.28 -10.42 20.05
C GLN A 32 7.54 -9.35 18.99
N VAL A 33 6.88 -9.54 17.85
CA VAL A 33 6.81 -8.58 16.76
C VAL A 33 5.37 -8.12 16.61
N ILE A 34 5.20 -6.86 16.25
CA ILE A 34 3.90 -6.25 15.99
C ILE A 34 3.77 -6.17 14.47
N GLU A 35 2.83 -6.93 13.91
CA GLU A 35 2.46 -6.83 12.50
C GLU A 35 1.73 -5.50 12.25
N GLY A 36 2.10 -4.83 11.17
CA GLY A 36 1.47 -3.61 10.72
C GLY A 36 1.78 -3.27 9.27
N HIS A 37 1.63 -1.99 8.95
CA HIS A 37 1.71 -1.45 7.62
C HIS A 37 2.46 -0.12 7.63
N LEU A 38 3.33 0.06 6.63
CA LEU A 38 4.04 1.31 6.44
C LEU A 38 3.27 2.24 5.51
N CYS A 39 3.20 3.52 5.89
CA CYS A 39 2.74 4.57 5.01
C CYS A 39 3.75 4.74 3.86
N PRO A 40 3.32 4.64 2.58
CA PRO A 40 4.22 4.77 1.44
C PRO A 40 4.77 6.20 1.21
N ILE A 41 4.30 7.18 1.99
CA ILE A 41 4.66 8.60 1.85
C ILE A 41 5.69 9.02 2.90
N CYS A 42 5.50 8.60 4.15
CA CYS A 42 6.33 9.01 5.28
C CYS A 42 7.05 7.86 5.99
N ASP A 43 6.86 6.62 5.53
CA ASP A 43 7.39 5.40 6.15
C ASP A 43 6.97 5.25 7.62
N GLY A 44 5.85 5.87 8.00
CA GLY A 44 5.25 5.72 9.33
C GLY A 44 4.67 4.33 9.52
N PHE A 45 4.96 3.69 10.66
CA PHE A 45 4.40 2.39 11.02
C PHE A 45 3.02 2.55 11.65
N HIS A 46 2.05 1.81 11.13
CA HIS A 46 0.69 1.75 11.64
C HIS A 46 0.22 0.31 11.77
N GLN A 47 -0.44 -0.04 12.87
CA GLN A 47 -0.94 -1.42 13.08
C GLN A 47 -2.06 -1.80 12.10
N LEU A 48 -2.85 -0.82 11.67
CA LEU A 48 -3.96 -1.04 10.75
C LEU A 48 -3.61 -0.52 9.37
N LYS A 49 -3.93 -1.33 8.36
CA LYS A 49 -3.80 -0.93 6.95
C LYS A 49 -4.54 0.37 6.65
N GLN A 50 -5.75 0.53 7.20
CA GLN A 50 -6.56 1.72 7.00
C GLN A 50 -5.89 2.98 7.56
N ASP A 51 -5.13 2.85 8.65
CA ASP A 51 -4.45 3.95 9.31
C ASP A 51 -3.18 4.34 8.52
N ALA A 52 -2.46 3.36 7.95
CA ALA A 52 -1.37 3.63 6.99
C ALA A 52 -1.85 4.26 5.67
N ILE A 53 -3.10 3.98 5.27
CA ILE A 53 -3.78 4.58 4.12
C ILE A 53 -4.23 6.00 4.44
N ASP A 54 -4.90 6.21 5.58
CA ASP A 54 -5.31 7.53 6.04
C ASP A 54 -4.10 8.44 6.33
N CYS A 55 -2.98 7.84 6.71
CA CYS A 55 -1.72 8.52 6.90
C CYS A 55 -1.27 9.22 5.61
N CYS A 56 -1.04 10.53 5.72
CA CYS A 56 -0.67 11.41 4.63
C CYS A 56 -1.69 11.47 3.47
N ASP A 57 -2.97 11.15 3.72
CA ASP A 57 -4.05 11.19 2.72
C ASP A 57 -3.77 10.27 1.52
N PHE A 58 -3.17 9.10 1.76
CA PHE A 58 -2.92 8.11 0.72
C PHE A 58 -4.22 7.41 0.33
N ASN A 59 -4.87 7.83 -0.76
CA ASN A 59 -6.11 7.21 -1.22
C ASN A 59 -5.85 6.19 -2.35
N PRO A 60 -5.76 4.86 -2.07
CA PRO A 60 -5.57 3.82 -3.09
C PRO A 60 -6.81 3.59 -3.96
N ASP A 61 -7.92 4.27 -3.65
CA ASP A 61 -9.17 4.25 -4.42
C ASP A 61 -9.30 5.50 -5.33
N ASP A 62 -8.36 6.46 -5.25
CA ASP A 62 -8.29 7.61 -6.20
C ASP A 62 -7.70 7.20 -7.56
N PHE A 63 -7.69 5.90 -7.88
CA PHE A 63 -7.55 5.55 -9.28
C PHE A 63 -8.79 6.05 -10.00
N PRO A 64 -8.65 6.90 -11.03
CA PRO A 64 -9.80 7.25 -11.85
C PRO A 64 -10.44 5.93 -12.27
N PRO A 65 -11.77 5.77 -12.11
CA PRO A 65 -12.44 4.56 -12.52
C PRO A 65 -11.97 4.29 -13.94
N ARG A 66 -11.35 3.12 -14.18
CA ARG A 66 -11.05 2.68 -15.54
C ARG A 66 -12.29 3.01 -16.35
N PRO A 67 -12.20 3.79 -17.46
CA PRO A 67 -13.38 4.25 -18.16
C PRO A 67 -14.24 3.03 -18.39
N HIS A 68 -15.39 3.00 -17.73
CA HIS A 68 -16.33 1.90 -17.84
C HIS A 68 -16.61 1.77 -19.34
N ALA A 69 -16.65 0.56 -19.89
CA ALA A 69 -16.70 0.34 -21.35
C ALA A 69 -17.71 1.23 -22.10
N PHE A 70 -18.74 1.71 -21.40
CA PHE A 70 -19.67 2.76 -21.79
C PHE A 70 -19.05 4.07 -22.33
N GLU A 71 -17.91 4.54 -21.80
CA GLU A 71 -17.22 5.75 -22.31
C GLU A 71 -16.48 5.51 -23.63
N LEU A 72 -16.06 4.26 -23.91
CA LEU A 72 -15.48 3.90 -25.21
C LEU A 72 -16.52 3.95 -26.34
N GLU A 73 -17.81 3.73 -26.04
CA GLU A 73 -18.88 3.80 -27.04
C GLU A 73 -19.20 5.26 -27.43
N ALA A 74 -18.98 6.22 -26.53
CA ALA A 74 -19.18 7.65 -26.79
C ALA A 74 -18.00 8.31 -27.55
N ALA A 75 -16.80 7.73 -27.47
CA ALA A 75 -15.59 8.27 -28.10
C ALA A 75 -15.46 7.98 -29.61
N GLY A 76 -16.45 7.32 -30.22
CA GLY A 76 -16.53 7.17 -31.68
C GLY A 76 -15.32 6.48 -32.29
N GLN A 77 -14.84 5.39 -31.69
CA GLN A 77 -13.67 4.66 -32.19
C GLN A 77 -13.97 4.02 -33.55
N GLU A 78 -13.64 4.76 -34.61
CA GLU A 78 -13.72 4.32 -35.99
C GLU A 78 -12.72 3.19 -36.24
N ARG A 79 -13.24 2.04 -36.71
CA ARG A 79 -12.38 0.94 -37.18
C ARG A 79 -11.66 1.41 -38.43
N LEU A 80 -10.36 1.66 -38.31
CA LEU A 80 -9.46 1.80 -39.45
C LEU A 80 -9.32 0.42 -40.11
N PHE A 81 -10.21 0.12 -41.07
CA PHE A 81 -10.01 -0.97 -42.02
C PHE A 81 -9.31 -0.44 -43.28
N PRO A 82 -8.31 -1.15 -43.83
CA PRO A 82 -8.09 -1.19 -45.27
C PRO A 82 -9.01 -2.21 -45.95
#